data_AF-A0A960ZEP1-F1
#
_entry.id   AF-A0A960ZEP1-F1
#
_cell.length_a   1.000
_cell.length_b   1.000
_cell.length_c   1.000
_cell.angle_alpha   90.00
_cell.angle_beta   90.00
_cell.angle_gamma   90.00
#
_symmetry.space_group_name_H-M   'P 1'
#
loop_
_entity.id
_entity.type
_entity.pdbx_description
1 polymer ?
#
loop_
_entity_poly.entity_id
_entity_poly.type
_entity_poly.pdbx_seq_one_letter_code
_entity_poly.pdbx_strand_id
1 'polypeptide(L)'
;MNNITKMGKIFGVVVLSLNLIFCGDIKEGTGGGSYTVVKANQEITLYIPTATASIQADDVTLSIAVTDNAHLSHFEIERKFGTSSNTSFVYLADNNSGTFDDSNLANGTYAYRVVAVYDVQGQEEVSEAVIVSGLNVNAGTMTTDDGSGSGSETL
;
A
#
# COMPACT_ATOMS: atom_id res chain seq x y z
N MET A 1 19.07 31.33 14.79
CA MET A 1 19.18 29.89 15.10
C MET A 1 18.10 29.19 14.31
N ASN A 2 18.40 28.75 13.09
CA ASN A 2 17.43 28.06 12.26
C ASN A 2 17.81 26.58 12.26
N ASN A 3 17.08 25.80 13.05
CA ASN A 3 17.23 24.35 13.12
C ASN A 3 16.71 23.74 11.82
N ILE A 4 17.62 23.34 10.94
CA ILE A 4 17.30 22.49 9.80
C ILE A 4 17.36 21.06 10.32
N THR A 5 16.21 20.54 10.74
CA THR A 5 16.02 19.10 10.90
C THR A 5 15.10 18.66 9.77
N LYS A 6 15.68 18.23 8.64
CA LYS A 6 14.92 17.46 7.65
C LYS A 6 15.65 16.14 7.45
N MET A 7 15.09 15.11 8.09
CA MET A 7 15.41 13.70 7.90
C MET A 7 15.68 13.40 6.43
N GLY A 8 16.89 12.93 6.15
CA GLY A 8 17.17 12.24 4.90
C GLY A 8 16.39 10.93 4.90
N LYS A 9 15.20 10.94 4.29
CA LYS A 9 14.62 9.71 3.76
C LYS A 9 15.49 9.35 2.56
N ILE A 10 16.25 8.27 2.70
CA ILE A 10 17.06 7.69 1.64
C ILE A 10 16.07 7.28 0.55
N PHE A 11 15.96 8.07 -0.52
CA PHE A 11 15.22 7.68 -1.71
C PHE A 11 16.03 6.55 -2.36
N GLY A 12 15.43 5.38 -2.55
CA GLY A 12 16.04 4.28 -3.28
C GLY A 12 16.19 4.65 -4.75
N VAL A 13 17.34 5.22 -5.12
CA VAL A 13 17.67 5.47 -6.52
C VAL A 13 18.13 4.15 -7.12
N VAL A 14 17.29 3.53 -7.95
CA VAL A 14 17.68 2.35 -8.74
C VAL A 14 18.23 2.85 -10.08
N VAL A 15 19.55 2.82 -10.23
CA VAL A 15 20.22 3.18 -11.50
C VAL A 15 20.11 2.00 -12.46
N LEU A 16 19.13 2.05 -13.38
CA LEU A 16 18.94 1.01 -14.39
C LEU A 16 19.70 1.37 -15.68
N SER A 17 20.60 0.49 -16.12
CA SER A 17 21.35 0.68 -17.37
C SER A 17 20.62 0.01 -18.54
N LEU A 18 19.86 0.78 -19.33
CA LEU A 18 19.19 0.26 -20.52
C LEU A 18 20.13 0.32 -21.74
N ASN A 19 20.61 -0.83 -22.21
CA ASN A 19 21.44 -0.91 -23.43
C ASN A 19 20.54 -0.92 -24.67
N LEU A 20 20.19 0.25 -25.22
CA LEU A 20 19.59 0.31 -26.55
C LEU A 20 20.67 0.07 -27.62
N ILE A 21 20.65 -1.10 -28.26
CA ILE A 21 21.41 -1.36 -29.48
C ILE A 21 20.46 -1.07 -30.65
N PHE A 22 20.64 0.06 -31.32
CA PHE A 22 19.98 0.31 -32.60
C PHE A 22 20.65 -0.59 -33.66
N CYS A 23 20.00 -1.70 -33.99
CA CYS A 23 20.34 -2.52 -35.16
C CYS A 23 19.58 -1.93 -36.36
N GLY A 24 20.10 -0.85 -36.92
CA GLY A 24 19.60 -0.29 -38.18
C GLY A 24 20.79 0.04 -39.06
N ASP A 25 20.82 -0.50 -40.27
CA ASP A 25 21.78 -0.09 -41.29
C ASP A 25 21.59 1.41 -41.57
N ILE A 26 22.49 2.24 -41.02
CA ILE A 26 22.63 3.63 -41.43
C ILE A 26 23.11 3.61 -42.88
N LYS A 27 22.22 3.93 -43.82
CA LYS A 27 22.64 4.23 -45.19
C LYS A 27 23.52 5.47 -45.12
N GLU A 28 24.82 5.29 -45.31
CA GLU A 28 25.84 6.34 -45.40
C GLU A 28 25.43 7.37 -46.47
N GLY A 29 24.73 8.42 -46.06
CA GLY A 29 24.61 9.66 -46.80
C GLY A 29 25.86 10.48 -46.49
N THR A 30 26.78 10.56 -47.47
CA THR A 30 27.99 11.39 -47.54
C THR A 30 28.04 12.53 -46.51
N GLY A 31 28.64 12.25 -45.36
CA GLY A 31 28.83 13.19 -44.27
C GLY A 31 29.46 12.45 -43.10
N GLY A 32 30.79 12.33 -43.12
CA GLY A 32 31.58 11.60 -42.12
C GLY A 32 31.54 12.25 -40.73
N GLY A 33 30.40 12.17 -40.07
CA GLY A 33 30.27 12.42 -38.64
C GLY A 33 30.48 11.13 -37.88
N SER A 34 31.46 11.09 -36.98
CA SER A 34 31.58 10.01 -36.00
C SER A 34 30.35 10.01 -35.10
N TYR A 35 29.49 9.01 -35.20
CA TYR A 35 28.39 8.81 -34.26
C TYR A 35 28.95 8.20 -32.98
N THR A 36 29.00 8.97 -31.89
CA THR A 36 29.26 8.41 -30.57
C THR A 36 27.98 7.76 -30.05
N VAL A 37 28.03 6.47 -29.70
CA VAL A 37 26.94 5.81 -28.98
C VAL A 37 26.87 6.44 -27.59
N VAL A 38 25.94 7.38 -27.40
CA VAL A 38 25.58 7.87 -26.07
C VAL A 38 24.62 6.84 -25.48
N LYS A 39 25.10 6.01 -24.55
CA LYS A 39 24.20 5.23 -23.71
C LYS A 39 23.49 6.21 -22.78
N ALA A 40 22.21 6.44 -23.01
CA ALA A 40 21.37 7.11 -22.03
C ALA A 40 21.08 6.13 -20.89
N ASN A 41 21.64 6.38 -19.71
CA ASN A 41 21.16 5.77 -18.48
C ASN A 41 19.91 6.53 -18.04
N GLN A 42 18.75 5.87 -18.02
CA GLN A 42 17.56 6.44 -17.41
C GLN A 42 17.53 5.99 -15.96
N GLU A 43 17.72 6.92 -15.03
CA GLU A 43 17.45 6.68 -13.63
C GLU A 43 15.93 6.69 -13.41
N ILE A 44 15.41 5.62 -12.84
CA ILE A 44 14.00 5.52 -12.46
C ILE A 44 13.96 5.60 -10.95
N THR A 45 13.28 6.60 -10.42
CA THR A 45 13.03 6.72 -8.98
C THR A 45 11.66 6.15 -8.68
N LEU A 46 11.62 5.13 -7.83
CA LEU A 46 10.37 4.56 -7.31
C LEU A 46 10.10 5.12 -5.92
N TYR A 47 8.82 5.33 -5.61
CA TYR A 47 8.42 6.01 -4.38
C TYR A 47 7.68 5.06 -3.44
N ILE A 48 8.05 5.11 -2.17
CA ILE A 48 7.33 4.36 -1.14
C ILE A 48 5.94 4.99 -0.95
N PRO A 49 4.85 4.22 -1.03
CA PRO A 49 3.52 4.73 -0.75
C PRO A 49 3.38 5.09 0.73
N THR A 50 2.53 6.06 1.00
CA THR A 50 2.09 6.41 2.36
C THR A 50 0.62 6.07 2.53
N ALA A 51 0.27 5.53 3.69
CA ALA A 51 -1.11 5.27 4.07
C ALA A 51 -1.43 5.90 5.42
N THR A 52 -2.66 6.40 5.57
CA THR A 52 -3.25 6.79 6.84
C THR A 52 -4.62 6.15 6.97
N ALA A 53 -5.04 5.80 8.18
CA ALA A 53 -6.32 5.17 8.42
C ALA A 53 -7.25 6.05 9.25
N SER A 54 -8.54 6.03 8.93
CA SER A 54 -9.62 6.51 9.79
C SER A 54 -10.55 5.34 10.11
N ILE A 55 -11.09 5.35 11.32
CA ILE A 55 -11.98 4.29 11.81
C ILE A 55 -13.37 4.90 12.03
N GLN A 56 -14.39 4.24 11.52
CA GLN A 56 -15.79 4.57 11.79
C GLN A 56 -16.50 3.29 12.23
N ALA A 57 -16.76 3.16 13.53
CA ALA A 57 -17.26 1.91 14.14
C ALA A 57 -16.34 0.72 13.82
N ASP A 58 -16.85 -0.28 13.10
CA ASP A 58 -16.13 -1.47 12.63
C ASP A 58 -15.57 -1.35 11.21
N ASP A 59 -15.62 -0.17 10.60
CA ASP A 59 -15.07 0.11 9.28
C ASP A 59 -13.75 0.88 9.36
N VAL A 60 -12.82 0.54 8.47
CA VAL A 60 -11.54 1.22 8.30
C VAL A 60 -11.45 1.78 6.88
N THR A 61 -11.23 3.09 6.76
CA THR A 61 -10.91 3.74 5.50
C THR A 61 -9.42 4.08 5.46
N LEU A 62 -8.70 3.59 4.47
CA LEU A 62 -7.33 3.99 4.17
C LEU A 62 -7.35 5.15 3.16
N SER A 63 -6.57 6.18 3.44
CA SER A 63 -6.16 7.19 2.47
C SER A 63 -4.71 6.90 2.07
N ILE A 64 -4.47 6.79 0.77
CA ILE A 64 -3.25 6.27 0.14
C ILE A 64 -2.70 7.35 -0.78
N ALA A 65 -1.38 7.57 -0.72
CA ALA A 65 -0.71 8.49 -1.61
C ALA A 65 0.69 7.99 -1.98
N VAL A 66 1.12 8.34 -3.19
CA VAL A 66 2.51 8.22 -3.64
C VAL A 66 2.93 9.58 -4.20
N THR A 67 4.18 9.99 -3.98
CA THR A 67 4.64 11.35 -4.34
C THR A 67 4.71 11.58 -5.85
N ASP A 68 5.00 10.52 -6.61
CA ASP A 68 4.99 10.50 -8.06
C ASP A 68 4.45 9.13 -8.51
N ASN A 69 3.51 9.14 -9.45
CA ASN A 69 2.82 7.95 -9.94
C ASN A 69 3.13 7.67 -11.43
N ALA A 70 4.13 8.30 -12.02
CA ALA A 70 4.45 8.18 -13.46
C ALA A 70 4.66 6.73 -13.95
N HIS A 71 5.05 5.83 -13.04
CA HIS A 71 5.28 4.41 -13.32
C HIS A 71 4.39 3.48 -12.48
N LEU A 72 3.50 4.04 -11.66
CA LEU A 72 2.63 3.26 -10.79
C LEU A 72 1.59 2.56 -11.64
N SER A 73 1.52 1.24 -11.50
CA SER A 73 0.49 0.40 -12.11
C SER A 73 -0.78 0.43 -11.25
N HIS A 74 -0.64 0.04 -9.98
CA HIS A 74 -1.72 -0.01 -8.99
C HIS A 74 -1.11 -0.13 -7.58
N PHE A 75 -1.97 -0.07 -6.58
CA PHE A 75 -1.65 -0.46 -5.21
C PHE A 75 -2.20 -1.85 -4.90
N GLU A 76 -1.49 -2.64 -4.12
CA GLU A 76 -2.05 -3.80 -3.42
C GLU A 76 -2.27 -3.44 -1.96
N ILE A 77 -3.45 -3.78 -1.45
CA ILE A 77 -3.80 -3.57 -0.04
C ILE A 77 -3.63 -4.90 0.69
N GLU A 78 -2.84 -4.88 1.75
CA GLU A 78 -2.68 -6.05 2.60
C GLU A 78 -3.02 -5.76 4.05
N ARG A 79 -3.56 -6.76 4.74
CA ARG A 79 -3.96 -6.68 6.14
C ARG A 79 -3.50 -7.89 6.92
N LYS A 80 -3.16 -7.70 8.19
CA LYS A 80 -3.04 -8.78 9.17
C LYS A 80 -3.82 -8.48 10.44
N PHE A 81 -4.25 -9.54 11.12
CA PHE A 81 -4.82 -9.47 12.46
C PHE A 81 -3.71 -9.44 13.52
N GLY A 82 -3.84 -8.53 14.47
CA GLY A 82 -2.87 -8.24 15.52
C GLY A 82 -1.61 -7.53 15.02
N THR A 83 -0.71 -7.21 15.96
CA THR A 83 0.58 -6.56 15.70
C THR A 83 1.77 -7.53 15.77
N SER A 84 1.51 -8.80 16.10
CA SER A 84 2.54 -9.83 16.24
C SER A 84 3.37 -9.99 14.96
N SER A 85 4.66 -10.27 15.10
CA SER A 85 5.54 -10.63 13.99
C SER A 85 5.25 -12.02 13.43
N ASN A 86 4.55 -12.87 14.19
CA ASN A 86 4.21 -14.24 13.78
C ASN A 86 2.95 -14.31 12.91
N THR A 87 2.24 -13.19 12.71
CA THR A 87 1.12 -13.10 11.77
C THR A 87 1.59 -12.44 10.48
N SER A 88 1.28 -13.08 9.36
CA SER A 88 1.58 -12.58 8.02
C SER A 88 0.51 -11.63 7.53
N PHE A 89 0.92 -10.67 6.70
CA PHE A 89 -0.02 -9.91 5.89
C PHE A 89 -0.67 -10.80 4.84
N VAL A 90 -1.94 -10.51 4.57
CA VAL A 90 -2.76 -11.19 3.57
C VAL A 90 -3.25 -10.13 2.60
N TYR A 91 -3.09 -10.41 1.31
CA TYR A 91 -3.67 -9.61 0.23
C TYR A 91 -5.18 -9.51 0.37
N LEU A 92 -5.70 -8.28 0.24
CA LEU A 92 -7.13 -8.00 0.23
C LEU A 92 -7.63 -7.68 -1.18
N ALA A 93 -6.98 -6.73 -1.85
CA ALA A 93 -7.44 -6.21 -3.13
C ALA A 93 -6.37 -5.37 -3.84
N ASP A 94 -6.50 -5.28 -5.17
CA ASP A 94 -5.89 -4.24 -5.99
C ASP A 94 -6.68 -2.95 -5.83
N ASN A 95 -5.98 -1.83 -5.87
CA ASN A 95 -6.57 -0.51 -5.75
C ASN A 95 -5.89 0.49 -6.68
N ASN A 96 -6.67 1.05 -7.61
CA ASN A 96 -6.23 2.14 -8.50
C ASN A 96 -6.65 3.54 -7.99
N SER A 97 -7.36 3.59 -6.86
CA SER A 97 -7.77 4.79 -6.14
C SER A 97 -6.76 5.12 -5.03
N GLY A 98 -6.76 6.39 -4.60
CA GLY A 98 -6.08 6.83 -3.39
C GLY A 98 -6.86 6.53 -2.10
N THR A 99 -7.94 5.73 -2.16
CA THR A 99 -8.76 5.37 -0.99
C THR A 99 -9.19 3.91 -1.02
N PHE A 100 -9.22 3.24 0.13
CA PHE A 100 -9.70 1.87 0.30
C PHE A 100 -10.61 1.78 1.53
N ASP A 101 -11.75 1.10 1.41
CA ASP A 101 -12.67 0.86 2.53
C ASP A 101 -12.69 -0.64 2.87
N ASP A 102 -12.46 -0.96 4.15
CA ASP A 102 -12.53 -2.30 4.72
C ASP A 102 -13.59 -2.32 5.81
N SER A 103 -14.76 -2.86 5.48
CA SER A 103 -15.96 -2.77 6.31
C SER A 103 -16.29 -4.05 7.07
N ASN A 104 -17.10 -3.90 8.13
CA ASN A 104 -17.63 -4.99 8.96
C ASN A 104 -16.53 -5.85 9.60
N LEU A 105 -15.48 -5.21 10.11
CA LEU A 105 -14.40 -5.92 10.78
C LEU A 105 -14.85 -6.48 12.13
N ALA A 106 -14.35 -7.65 12.47
CA ALA A 106 -14.46 -8.14 13.83
C ALA A 106 -13.70 -7.22 14.80
N ASN A 107 -14.11 -7.23 16.06
CA ASN A 107 -13.37 -6.56 17.13
C ASN A 107 -11.93 -7.04 17.17
N GLY A 108 -10.98 -6.10 17.08
CA GLY A 108 -9.58 -6.45 17.15
C GLY A 108 -8.64 -5.36 16.67
N THR A 109 -7.35 -5.67 16.74
CA THR A 109 -6.30 -4.83 16.17
C THR A 109 -5.92 -5.37 14.82
N TYR A 110 -5.74 -4.50 13.85
CA TYR A 110 -5.32 -4.82 12.50
C TYR A 110 -4.11 -3.96 12.15
N ALA A 111 -3.21 -4.53 11.35
CA ALA A 111 -2.17 -3.77 10.69
C ALA A 111 -2.40 -3.83 9.18
N TYR A 112 -2.34 -2.69 8.53
CA TYR A 112 -2.46 -2.53 7.08
C TYR A 112 -1.13 -2.08 6.50
N ARG A 113 -0.80 -2.54 5.30
CA ARG A 113 0.26 -1.95 4.49
C ARG A 113 -0.20 -1.85 3.04
N VAL A 114 0.40 -0.92 2.32
CA VAL A 114 0.15 -0.70 0.90
C VAL A 114 1.41 -1.04 0.14
N VAL A 115 1.29 -1.86 -0.89
CA VAL A 115 2.36 -2.14 -1.85
C VAL A 115 2.08 -1.31 -3.10
N ALA A 116 3.01 -0.47 -3.52
CA ALA A 116 2.96 0.21 -4.81
C ALA A 116 3.62 -0.69 -5.85
N VAL A 117 2.85 -1.15 -6.84
CA VAL A 117 3.33 -1.99 -7.93
C VAL A 117 3.63 -1.12 -9.14
N TYR A 118 4.83 -1.24 -9.68
CA TYR A 118 5.31 -0.43 -10.80
C TYR A 118 5.42 -1.23 -12.10
N ASP A 119 5.05 -0.62 -13.22
CA ASP A 119 5.17 -1.25 -14.56
C ASP A 119 6.64 -1.48 -14.98
N VAL A 120 7.58 -0.91 -14.24
CA VAL A 120 9.02 -1.07 -14.44
C VAL A 120 9.45 -2.43 -13.87
N GLN A 121 9.46 -3.46 -14.71
CA GLN A 121 9.93 -4.82 -14.36
C GLN A 121 9.26 -5.40 -13.08
N GLY A 122 8.03 -5.01 -12.77
CA GLY A 122 7.30 -5.49 -11.59
C GLY A 122 7.98 -5.13 -10.27
N GLN A 123 8.67 -3.99 -10.20
CA GLN A 123 9.22 -3.52 -8.93
C GLN A 123 8.10 -3.09 -7.98
N GLU A 124 8.36 -3.25 -6.69
CA GLU A 124 7.40 -3.00 -5.62
C GLU A 124 8.04 -2.15 -4.53
N GLU A 125 7.28 -1.21 -3.99
CA GLU A 125 7.66 -0.45 -2.79
C GLU A 125 6.57 -0.56 -1.73
N VAL A 126 6.95 -0.83 -0.49
CA VAL A 126 6.00 -1.18 0.59
C VAL A 126 5.94 -0.07 1.63
N SER A 127 4.73 0.35 1.99
CA SER A 127 4.53 1.33 3.05
C SER A 127 4.93 0.79 4.43
N GLU A 128 5.20 1.71 5.35
CA GLU A 128 5.12 1.38 6.77
C GLU A 128 3.71 0.89 7.12
N ALA A 129 3.63 0.01 8.13
CA ALA A 129 2.35 -0.54 8.56
C ALA A 129 1.55 0.48 9.38
N VAL A 130 0.28 0.65 9.03
CA VAL A 130 -0.68 1.44 9.80
C VAL A 130 -1.44 0.51 10.73
N ILE A 131 -1.36 0.77 12.04
CA ILE A 131 -2.02 -0.04 13.07
C ILE A 131 -3.31 0.65 13.50
N VAL A 132 -4.41 -0.09 13.49
CA VAL A 132 -5.74 0.36 13.90
C VAL A 132 -6.40 -0.66 14.81
N SER A 133 -7.26 -0.20 15.72
CA SER A 133 -8.10 -1.07 16.55
C SER A 133 -9.56 -0.86 16.16
N GLY A 134 -10.13 -1.83 15.44
CA GLY A 134 -11.54 -1.83 15.07
C GLY A 134 -12.41 -2.18 16.28
N LEU A 135 -13.46 -1.40 16.49
CA LEU A 135 -14.43 -1.62 17.57
C LEU A 135 -15.84 -1.68 16.97
N ASN A 136 -16.36 -2.88 16.81
CA ASN A 136 -17.77 -3.17 16.62
C ASN A 136 -18.55 -2.74 17.87
N VAL A 137 -19.03 -1.50 17.84
CA VAL A 137 -19.94 -0.92 18.84
C VAL A 137 -21.34 -1.54 18.80
N ASN A 138 -21.63 -2.45 17.86
CA ASN A 138 -22.94 -3.10 17.70
C ASN A 138 -23.03 -4.50 18.34
N ALA A 139 -21.98 -4.96 19.05
CA ALA A 139 -21.96 -6.24 19.75
C ALA A 139 -22.61 -6.22 21.16
N GLY A 140 -23.57 -5.32 21.42
CA GLY A 140 -24.38 -5.31 22.64
C GLY A 140 -25.78 -4.82 22.30
N THR A 141 -26.85 -5.60 22.46
CA THR A 141 -27.26 -6.30 23.68
C THR A 141 -27.79 -7.71 23.39
N MET A 142 -27.06 -8.77 23.76
CA MET A 142 -27.72 -10.04 24.09
C MET A 142 -28.22 -9.87 25.52
N THR A 143 -29.44 -9.37 25.71
CA THR A 143 -30.12 -9.50 26.99
C THR A 143 -30.37 -10.99 27.20
N THR A 144 -29.65 -11.64 28.11
CA THR A 144 -30.11 -12.91 28.66
C THR A 144 -31.42 -12.61 29.38
N ASP A 145 -32.54 -12.86 28.72
CA ASP A 145 -33.84 -12.98 29.35
C ASP A 145 -33.79 -14.23 30.24
N ASP A 146 -33.21 -14.07 31.42
CA ASP A 146 -33.46 -14.92 32.57
C ASP A 146 -34.81 -14.45 33.13
N GLY A 147 -35.87 -15.01 32.54
CA GLY A 147 -37.24 -14.92 32.99
C GLY A 147 -37.62 -16.23 33.67
N SER A 148 -37.06 -16.48 34.85
CA SER A 148 -37.55 -17.51 35.78
C SER A 148 -38.98 -17.17 36.23
N GLY A 149 -39.97 -17.76 35.56
CA GLY A 149 -41.38 -17.70 35.93
C GLY A 149 -41.89 -19.06 36.39
N SER A 150 -41.54 -19.45 37.61
CA SER A 150 -42.17 -20.57 38.32
C SER A 150 -43.62 -20.21 38.65
N GLY A 151 -44.57 -20.95 38.07
CA GLY A 151 -46.00 -20.82 38.36
C GLY A 151 -46.66 -22.19 38.30
N SER A 152 -46.61 -22.88 39.44
CA SER A 152 -47.39 -24.09 39.75
C SER A 152 -48.88 -23.78 39.71
N GLU A 153 -49.68 -24.53 38.95
CA GLU A 153 -51.08 -24.79 39.32
C GLU A 153 -51.42 -26.27 39.16
N THR A 154 -51.50 -26.93 40.31
CA THR A 154 -52.34 -28.08 40.59
C THR A 154 -53.82 -27.67 40.56
N LEU A 155 -54.65 -28.41 39.82
CA LEU A 155 -55.83 -29.15 40.31
C LEU A 155 -56.44 -30.00 39.19
#